data_AF-A0A7Y5GEP4-F1
#
_entry.id   AF-A0A7Y5GEP4-F1
#
_cell.length_a   1.000
_cell.length_b   1.000
_cell.length_c   1.000
_cell.angle_alpha   90.00
_cell.angle_beta   90.00
_cell.angle_gamma   90.00
#
_symmetry.space_group_name_H-M   'P 1'
#
loop_
_entity.id
_entity.type
_entity.pdbx_description
1 polymer ?
#
loop_
_entity_poly.entity_id
_entity_poly.type
_entity_poly.pdbx_seq_one_letter_code
_entity_poly.pdbx_strand_id
1 'polypeptide(L)'
;MERMISGMLDNYERGNLGRRQLVQGLAALMLAAAPARAESTFKGVGLNHIALRVTGIRRSREFHQKHLGFPLISESETSCFLRAGEEFLALSRNERPGLDHYCIAIENFKPDAVMAELNRQGLRPRRTSGTDRIYFHDVDGLEVQLSAVDHRA
;
A
#
# COMPACT_ATOMS: atom_id res chain seq x y z
N MET A 1 -31.82 -3.68 12.36
CA MET A 1 -31.45 -5.08 12.68
C MET A 1 -32.27 -5.61 13.86
N GLU A 2 -32.31 -4.88 14.99
CA GLU A 2 -33.05 -5.26 16.21
C GLU A 2 -34.51 -5.66 15.96
N ARG A 3 -35.33 -4.81 15.31
CA ARG A 3 -36.74 -5.14 14.98
C ARG A 3 -36.93 -6.45 14.19
N MET A 4 -35.99 -6.80 13.32
CA MET A 4 -36.06 -8.04 12.53
C MET A 4 -35.71 -9.27 13.37
N ILE A 5 -34.73 -9.14 14.26
CA ILE A 5 -34.34 -10.21 15.19
C ILE A 5 -35.45 -10.45 16.21
N SER A 6 -36.03 -9.39 16.78
CA SER A 6 -37.18 -9.49 17.69
C SER A 6 -38.37 -10.18 17.02
N GLY A 7 -38.70 -9.82 15.78
CA GLY A 7 -39.79 -10.49 15.04
C GLY A 7 -39.52 -11.98 14.74
N MET A 8 -38.27 -12.39 14.54
CA MET A 8 -37.92 -13.80 14.37
C MET A 8 -38.01 -14.59 15.68
N LEU A 9 -37.58 -13.98 16.80
CA LEU A 9 -37.70 -14.58 18.14
C LEU A 9 -39.16 -14.74 18.54
N ASP A 10 -39.97 -13.70 18.39
CA ASP A 10 -41.41 -13.72 18.67
C ASP A 10 -42.14 -14.84 17.90
N ASN A 11 -41.76 -15.07 16.64
CA ASN A 11 -42.36 -16.14 15.83
C ASN A 11 -41.86 -17.53 16.22
N TYR A 12 -40.63 -17.65 16.72
CA TYR A 12 -40.13 -18.89 17.31
C TYR A 12 -40.85 -19.23 18.62
N GLU A 13 -41.02 -18.26 19.51
CA GLU A 13 -41.71 -18.43 20.80
C GLU A 13 -43.19 -18.80 20.62
N ARG A 14 -43.85 -18.29 19.58
CA ARG A 14 -45.21 -18.67 19.20
C ARG A 14 -45.32 -20.02 18.46
N GLY A 15 -44.19 -20.70 18.20
CA GLY A 15 -44.16 -21.97 17.46
C GLY A 15 -44.36 -21.86 15.95
N ASN A 16 -44.41 -20.63 15.41
CA ASN A 16 -44.57 -20.37 13.97
C ASN A 16 -43.25 -20.51 13.19
N LEU A 17 -42.11 -20.56 13.90
CA LEU A 17 -40.80 -20.87 13.33
C LEU A 17 -40.16 -22.04 14.10
N GLY A 18 -39.60 -23.00 13.38
CA GLY A 18 -38.77 -24.04 13.97
C GLY A 18 -37.37 -23.54 14.33
N ARG A 19 -36.70 -24.19 15.30
CA ARG A 19 -35.31 -23.88 15.71
C ARG A 19 -34.36 -23.78 14.52
N ARG A 20 -34.48 -24.68 13.55
CA ARG A 20 -33.63 -24.67 12.33
C ARG A 20 -33.85 -23.42 11.47
N GLN A 21 -35.10 -22.99 11.32
CA GLN A 21 -35.44 -21.79 10.54
C GLN A 21 -34.96 -20.52 11.25
N LEU A 22 -35.09 -20.46 12.58
CA LEU A 22 -34.55 -19.36 13.38
C LEU A 22 -33.02 -19.26 13.21
N VAL A 23 -32.29 -20.37 13.36
CA VAL A 23 -30.83 -20.41 13.20
C VAL A 23 -30.41 -19.98 11.79
N GLN A 24 -31.12 -20.46 10.75
CA GLN A 24 -30.86 -20.07 9.36
C GLN A 24 -31.14 -18.59 9.09
N GLY A 25 -32.24 -18.05 9.64
CA GLY A 25 -32.60 -16.64 9.50
C GLY A 25 -31.59 -15.70 10.17
N LEU A 26 -31.14 -16.05 11.38
CA LEU A 26 -30.10 -15.31 12.10
C LEU A 26 -28.75 -15.38 11.38
N ALA A 27 -28.37 -16.55 10.85
CA ALA A 27 -27.15 -16.69 10.05
C ALA A 27 -27.19 -15.86 8.76
N ALA A 28 -28.34 -15.81 8.07
CA ALA A 28 -28.52 -14.99 6.87
C ALA A 28 -28.43 -13.49 7.18
N LEU A 29 -28.99 -13.04 8.32
CA LEU A 29 -28.85 -11.66 8.78
C LEU A 29 -27.40 -11.27 9.06
N MET A 30 -26.59 -12.19 9.60
CA MET A 30 -25.16 -11.96 9.84
C MET A 30 -24.35 -11.87 8.53
N LEU A 31 -24.67 -12.70 7.54
CA LEU A 31 -24.04 -12.63 6.22
C LEU A 31 -24.41 -11.35 5.45
N ALA A 32 -25.66 -10.89 5.57
CA ALA A 32 -26.11 -9.63 4.98
C ALA A 32 -25.56 -8.39 5.69
N ALA A 33 -25.12 -8.53 6.94
CA ALA A 33 -24.50 -7.48 7.74
C ALA A 33 -22.97 -7.42 7.59
N ALA A 34 -22.36 -8.41 6.92
CA ALA A 34 -20.94 -8.35 6.62
C ALA A 34 -20.69 -7.13 5.72
N PRO A 35 -19.82 -6.18 6.10
CA PRO A 35 -19.46 -5.10 5.20
C PRO A 35 -18.89 -5.72 3.93
N ALA A 36 -19.41 -5.30 2.78
CA ALA A 36 -18.76 -5.61 1.52
C ALA A 36 -17.28 -5.19 1.66
N ARG A 37 -16.36 -6.13 1.41
CA ARG A 37 -14.93 -5.82 1.41
C ARG A 37 -14.74 -4.72 0.37
N ALA A 38 -14.43 -3.50 0.80
CA ALA A 38 -14.17 -2.42 -0.12
C ALA A 38 -13.00 -2.85 -1.01
N GLU A 39 -13.20 -2.82 -2.32
CA GLU A 39 -12.11 -3.08 -3.26
C GLU A 39 -11.05 -1.98 -3.08
N SER A 40 -9.78 -2.39 -3.05
CA SER A 40 -8.67 -1.45 -2.98
C SER A 40 -8.63 -0.58 -4.24
N THR A 41 -8.38 0.73 -4.08
CA THR A 41 -8.20 1.67 -5.20
C THR A 41 -7.14 1.18 -6.20
N PHE A 42 -6.04 0.64 -5.70
CA PHE A 42 -4.99 0.01 -6.50
C PHE A 42 -4.67 -1.35 -5.91
N LYS A 43 -4.36 -2.32 -6.78
CA LYS A 43 -3.86 -3.62 -6.35
C LYS A 43 -2.34 -3.59 -6.28
N GLY A 44 -1.82 -3.39 -5.08
CA GLY A 44 -0.38 -3.50 -4.79
C GLY A 44 0.08 -4.95 -4.91
N VAL A 45 1.23 -5.16 -5.55
CA VAL A 45 1.81 -6.51 -5.75
C VAL A 45 3.08 -6.73 -4.93
N GLY A 46 3.69 -5.68 -4.39
CA GLY A 46 4.87 -5.78 -3.54
C GLY A 46 5.57 -4.44 -3.32
N LEU A 47 6.55 -4.46 -2.43
CA LEU A 47 7.54 -3.39 -2.33
C LEU A 47 8.37 -3.37 -3.62
N ASN A 48 8.68 -2.19 -4.13
CA ASN A 48 9.62 -2.03 -5.25
C ASN A 48 10.98 -1.54 -4.76
N HIS A 49 10.98 -0.52 -3.89
CA HIS A 49 12.17 -0.03 -3.22
C HIS A 49 11.83 0.77 -1.97
N ILE A 50 12.85 0.96 -1.13
CA ILE A 50 12.84 1.96 -0.05
C ILE A 50 13.89 3.01 -0.41
N ALA A 51 13.56 4.29 -0.24
CA ALA A 51 14.47 5.40 -0.42
C ALA A 51 14.84 6.03 0.93
N LEU A 52 16.13 6.19 1.16
CA LEU A 52 16.68 6.78 2.38
C LEU A 52 17.48 8.04 2.04
N ARG A 53 17.22 9.09 2.82
CA ARG A 53 18.12 10.23 2.93
C ARG A 53 19.29 9.87 3.82
N VAL A 54 20.51 10.06 3.31
CA VAL A 54 21.75 9.76 4.03
C VAL A 54 22.72 10.94 3.96
N THR A 55 23.51 11.13 5.03
CA THR A 55 24.46 12.26 5.08
C THR A 55 25.73 12.04 4.27
N GLY A 56 25.98 10.81 3.81
CA GLY A 56 27.10 10.49 2.93
C GLY A 56 26.87 9.20 2.16
N ILE A 57 26.94 9.29 0.82
CA ILE A 57 26.69 8.18 -0.11
C ILE A 57 27.69 7.04 0.14
N ARG A 58 28.99 7.30 -0.02
CA ARG A 58 30.04 6.29 0.12
C ARG A 58 29.96 5.54 1.46
N ARG A 59 29.85 6.28 2.57
CA ARG A 59 29.77 5.72 3.92
C ARG A 59 28.55 4.80 4.08
N SER A 60 27.40 5.23 3.57
CA SER A 60 26.17 4.46 3.68
C SER A 60 26.19 3.23 2.79
N ARG A 61 26.67 3.36 1.55
CA ARG A 61 26.89 2.25 0.64
C ARG A 61 27.79 1.19 1.26
N GLU A 62 28.97 1.57 1.75
CA GLU A 62 29.93 0.65 2.38
C GLU A 62 29.33 -0.07 3.59
N PHE A 63 28.51 0.61 4.40
CA PHE A 63 27.78 -0.02 5.50
C PHE A 63 26.84 -1.13 5.01
N HIS A 64 25.97 -0.84 4.04
CA HIS A 64 25.00 -1.82 3.53
C HIS A 64 25.69 -2.97 2.77
N GLN A 65 26.77 -2.68 2.02
CA GLN A 65 27.57 -3.72 1.38
C GLN A 65 28.24 -4.63 2.40
N LYS A 66 28.89 -4.06 3.40
CA LYS A 66 29.63 -4.83 4.42
C LYS A 66 28.71 -5.68 5.29
N HIS A 67 27.60 -5.12 5.74
CA HIS A 67 26.78 -5.74 6.78
C HIS A 67 25.59 -6.52 6.22
N LEU A 68 25.08 -6.16 5.03
CA LEU A 68 23.92 -6.80 4.42
C LEU A 68 24.25 -7.48 3.08
N GLY A 69 25.47 -7.29 2.55
CA GLY A 69 25.89 -7.92 1.30
C GLY A 69 25.24 -7.35 0.05
N PHE A 70 24.56 -6.19 0.14
CA PHE A 70 23.79 -5.63 -0.98
C PHE A 70 24.69 -5.17 -2.13
N PRO A 71 24.61 -5.79 -3.33
CA PRO A 71 25.42 -5.39 -4.48
C PRO A 71 25.14 -3.96 -4.93
N LEU A 72 26.17 -3.27 -5.43
CA LEU A 72 26.01 -1.96 -6.06
C LEU A 72 25.33 -2.11 -7.43
N ILE A 73 24.27 -1.35 -7.69
CA ILE A 73 23.66 -1.22 -9.02
C ILE A 73 24.26 -0.02 -9.75
N SER A 74 24.20 1.16 -9.13
CA SER A 74 24.70 2.42 -9.68
C SER A 74 25.01 3.44 -8.58
N GLU A 75 25.91 4.38 -8.88
CA GLU A 75 26.34 5.42 -7.95
C GLU A 75 26.64 6.73 -8.70
N SER A 76 26.26 7.84 -8.08
CA SER A 76 26.63 9.21 -8.44
C SER A 76 27.10 9.95 -7.19
N GLU A 77 27.50 11.22 -7.33
CA GLU A 77 27.88 12.05 -6.18
C GLU A 77 26.75 12.20 -5.14
N THR A 78 25.50 12.21 -5.60
CA THR A 78 24.33 12.53 -4.79
C THR A 78 23.37 11.36 -4.62
N SER A 79 23.60 10.22 -5.28
CA SER A 79 22.70 9.07 -5.21
C SER A 79 23.44 7.73 -5.32
N CYS A 80 22.90 6.68 -4.72
CA CYS A 80 23.39 5.31 -4.86
C CYS A 80 22.24 4.32 -4.78
N PHE A 81 22.27 3.30 -5.62
CA PHE A 81 21.26 2.26 -5.67
C PHE A 81 21.91 0.91 -5.39
N LEU A 82 21.36 0.19 -4.42
CA LEU A 82 21.84 -1.11 -3.97
C LEU A 82 20.78 -2.18 -4.21
N ARG A 83 21.18 -3.36 -4.69
CA ARG A 83 20.28 -4.49 -4.90
C ARG A 83 19.93 -5.14 -3.55
N ALA A 84 18.64 -5.34 -3.30
CA ALA A 84 18.11 -5.94 -2.07
C ALA A 84 17.00 -6.95 -2.43
N GLY A 85 17.38 -8.17 -2.82
CA GLY A 85 16.43 -9.13 -3.39
C GLY A 85 16.04 -8.74 -4.82
N GLU A 86 14.75 -8.83 -5.15
CA GLU A 86 14.21 -8.34 -6.43
C GLU A 86 14.06 -6.80 -6.42
N GLU A 87 13.96 -6.24 -5.21
CA GLU A 87 13.86 -4.83 -4.90
C GLU A 87 15.24 -4.15 -4.88
N PHE A 88 15.24 -2.85 -4.60
CA PHE A 88 16.45 -2.09 -4.37
C PHE A 88 16.32 -1.10 -3.21
N LEU A 89 17.46 -0.70 -2.66
CA LEU A 89 17.57 0.36 -1.69
C LEU A 89 18.16 1.59 -2.40
N ALA A 90 17.40 2.68 -2.43
CA ALA A 90 17.84 3.96 -2.97
C ALA A 90 18.39 4.84 -1.84
N LEU A 91 19.57 5.41 -2.05
CA LEU A 91 20.23 6.32 -1.12
C LEU A 91 20.37 7.67 -1.80
N SER A 92 19.91 8.75 -1.17
CA SER A 92 20.08 10.12 -1.65
C SER A 92 20.82 10.96 -0.62
N ARG A 93 21.77 11.80 -1.07
CA ARG A 93 22.53 12.65 -0.16
C ARG A 93 21.64 13.76 0.40
N ASN A 94 21.57 13.88 1.72
CA ASN A 94 20.82 14.93 2.40
C ASN A 94 21.44 15.25 3.77
N GLU A 95 21.38 16.50 4.21
CA GLU A 95 21.86 16.92 5.54
C GLU A 95 21.04 16.32 6.68
N ARG A 96 19.74 16.08 6.45
CA ARG A 96 18.83 15.46 7.41
C ARG A 96 18.62 14.00 7.01
N PRO A 97 19.20 13.01 7.72
CA PRO A 97 18.99 11.61 7.40
C PRO A 97 17.57 11.15 7.79
N GLY A 98 17.07 10.11 7.14
CA GLY A 98 15.77 9.51 7.45
C GLY A 98 15.17 8.73 6.29
N LEU A 99 13.98 8.17 6.51
CA LEU A 99 13.15 7.67 5.41
C LEU A 99 12.79 8.84 4.49
N ASP A 100 12.90 8.63 3.19
CA ASP A 100 12.45 9.56 2.16
C ASP A 100 11.05 9.15 1.70
N HIS A 101 10.96 7.98 1.08
CA HIS A 101 9.71 7.35 0.67
C HIS A 101 9.85 5.83 0.61
N TYR A 102 8.72 5.14 0.54
CA TYR A 102 8.65 3.74 0.15
C TYR A 102 7.84 3.60 -1.14
N CYS A 103 8.26 2.70 -2.02
CA CYS A 103 7.62 2.50 -3.31
C CYS A 103 6.88 1.16 -3.35
N ILE A 104 5.63 1.20 -3.79
CA ILE A 104 4.78 0.03 -4.00
C ILE A 104 4.55 -0.16 -5.49
N ALA A 105 4.88 -1.35 -5.99
CA ALA A 105 4.51 -1.75 -7.34
C ALA A 105 3.01 -2.11 -7.36
N ILE A 106 2.31 -1.67 -8.40
CA ILE A 106 0.87 -1.98 -8.60
C ILE A 106 0.61 -2.65 -9.94
N GLU A 107 -0.46 -3.43 -10.02
CA GLU A 107 -0.98 -3.93 -11.30
C GLU A 107 -1.50 -2.78 -12.18
N ASN A 108 -1.38 -2.93 -13.50
CA ASN A 108 -1.94 -2.01 -14.49
C ASN A 108 -1.53 -0.54 -14.29
N PHE A 109 -0.31 -0.30 -13.80
CA PHE A 109 0.22 1.05 -13.61
C PHE A 109 0.20 1.84 -14.93
N LYS A 110 -0.64 2.87 -14.97
CA LYS A 110 -0.75 3.84 -16.07
C LYS A 110 -0.67 5.24 -15.45
N PRO A 111 0.42 5.99 -15.63
CA PRO A 111 0.68 7.20 -14.85
C PRO A 111 -0.49 8.19 -14.78
N ASP A 112 -1.09 8.50 -15.93
CA ASP A 112 -2.20 9.47 -15.99
C ASP A 112 -3.46 8.96 -15.29
N ALA A 113 -3.77 7.67 -15.43
CA ALA A 113 -4.91 7.04 -14.76
C ALA A 113 -4.69 6.97 -13.24
N VAL A 114 -3.46 6.66 -12.80
CA VAL A 114 -3.08 6.65 -11.38
C VAL A 114 -3.18 8.05 -10.77
N MET A 115 -2.67 9.08 -11.46
CA MET A 115 -2.81 10.48 -11.03
C MET A 115 -4.27 10.90 -10.91
N ALA A 116 -5.11 10.57 -11.91
CA ALA A 116 -6.53 10.89 -11.88
C ALA A 116 -7.26 10.19 -10.73
N GLU A 117 -6.95 8.91 -10.50
CA GLU A 117 -7.55 8.12 -9.44
C GLU A 117 -7.15 8.62 -8.04
N LEU A 118 -5.86 8.87 -7.81
CA LEU A 118 -5.39 9.44 -6.54
C LEU A 118 -6.03 10.82 -6.26
N ASN A 119 -6.20 11.66 -7.29
CA ASN A 119 -6.93 12.93 -7.14
C ASN A 119 -8.41 12.71 -6.80
N ARG A 120 -9.08 11.74 -7.43
CA ARG A 120 -10.47 11.37 -7.14
C ARG A 120 -10.64 10.92 -5.69
N GLN A 121 -9.66 10.24 -5.13
CA GLN A 121 -9.63 9.82 -3.72
C GLN A 121 -9.21 10.95 -2.75
N GLY A 122 -8.91 12.16 -3.25
CA GLY A 122 -8.49 13.29 -2.42
C GLY A 122 -7.06 13.23 -1.90
N LEU A 123 -6.22 12.34 -2.47
CA LEU A 123 -4.84 12.06 -2.00
C LEU A 123 -3.79 13.05 -2.53
N ARG A 124 -4.19 14.04 -3.35
CA ARG A 124 -3.35 15.16 -3.81
C ARG A 124 -1.96 14.72 -4.32
N PRO A 125 -1.89 13.83 -5.32
CA PRO A 125 -0.62 13.29 -5.79
C PRO A 125 0.26 14.33 -6.50
N ARG A 126 1.57 14.06 -6.51
CA ARG A 126 2.58 14.81 -7.25
C ARG A 126 3.29 13.88 -8.23
N ARG A 127 3.50 14.36 -9.46
CA ARG A 127 4.33 13.66 -10.45
C ARG A 127 5.60 14.47 -10.73
N THR A 128 6.74 13.81 -10.73
CA THR A 128 8.01 14.46 -11.10
C THR A 128 8.03 14.70 -12.62
N SER A 129 8.21 15.96 -13.02
CA SER A 129 8.17 16.37 -14.43
C SER A 129 9.14 15.55 -15.30
N GLY A 130 8.68 15.14 -16.47
CA GLY A 130 9.47 14.32 -17.40
C GLY A 130 9.67 12.87 -16.97
N THR A 131 8.97 12.39 -15.94
CA THR A 131 9.06 11.01 -15.45
C THR A 131 7.69 10.43 -15.12
N ASP A 132 7.64 9.11 -14.91
CA ASP A 132 6.45 8.39 -14.44
C ASP A 132 6.39 8.26 -12.92
N ARG A 133 7.25 8.97 -12.19
CA ARG A 133 7.33 8.87 -10.73
C ARG A 133 6.19 9.65 -10.09
N ILE A 134 5.27 8.93 -9.45
CA ILE A 134 4.08 9.47 -8.79
C ILE A 134 4.20 9.26 -7.29
N TYR A 135 4.00 10.33 -6.54
CA TYR A 135 4.10 10.40 -5.09
C TYR A 135 2.81 10.92 -4.46
N PHE A 136 2.48 10.45 -3.27
CA PHE A 136 1.40 10.97 -2.43
C PHE A 136 1.71 10.64 -0.96
N HIS A 137 0.92 11.16 -0.01
CA HIS A 137 1.10 10.85 1.41
C HIS A 137 0.08 9.82 1.89
N ASP A 138 0.51 8.91 2.76
CA ASP A 138 -0.41 8.09 3.54
C ASP A 138 -1.09 8.89 4.66
N VAL A 139 -1.89 8.20 5.46
CA VAL A 139 -2.66 8.81 6.57
C VAL A 139 -1.78 9.37 7.69
N ASP A 140 -0.53 8.90 7.82
CA ASP A 140 0.44 9.34 8.82
C ASP A 140 1.44 10.36 8.24
N GLY A 141 1.29 10.71 6.96
CA GLY A 141 2.13 11.68 6.28
C GLY A 141 3.43 11.10 5.68
N LEU A 142 3.61 9.78 5.66
CA LEU A 142 4.75 9.15 5.00
C LEU A 142 4.59 9.25 3.48
N GLU A 143 5.67 9.57 2.77
CA GLU A 143 5.62 9.68 1.31
C GLU A 143 5.63 8.28 0.68
N VAL A 144 4.62 8.02 -0.15
CA VAL A 144 4.40 6.79 -0.90
C VAL A 144 4.70 7.07 -2.36
N GLN A 145 5.46 6.19 -3.00
CA GLN A 145 5.59 6.17 -4.44
C GLN A 145 4.84 4.96 -5.03
N LEU A 146 4.22 5.14 -6.21
CA LEU A 146 3.70 4.02 -7.00
C LEU A 146 4.56 3.80 -8.24
N SER A 147 4.72 2.53 -8.62
CA SER A 147 5.42 2.14 -9.84
C SER A 147 4.73 1.00 -10.57
N ALA A 148 5.16 0.76 -11.81
CA ALA A 148 4.94 -0.50 -12.50
C ALA A 148 5.71 -1.65 -11.83
N VAL A 149 5.28 -2.89 -12.11
CA VAL A 149 5.86 -4.13 -11.56
C VAL A 149 7.30 -4.36 -12.03
N ASP A 150 7.61 -3.94 -13.25
CA ASP A 150 8.91 -4.07 -13.89
C ASP A 150 9.82 -2.85 -13.64
N HIS A 151 9.44 -1.92 -12.76
CA HIS A 151 10.29 -0.77 -12.43
C HIS A 151 11.61 -1.21 -11.78
N ARG A 152 12.72 -0.62 -12.22
CA ARG A 152 14.09 -0.88 -11.77
C ARG A 152 14.81 0.45 -11.48
N ALA A 153 15.88 0.36 -10.68
CA ALA A 153 16.76 1.47 -10.31
C ALA A 153 17.39 2.17 -11.53
#